data_AF-A0A1C3D1G1-F1
#
_entry.id   AF-A0A1C3D1G1-F1
#
_cell.length_a   1.000
_cell.length_b   1.000
_cell.length_c   1.000
_cell.angle_alpha   90.00
_cell.angle_beta   90.00
_cell.angle_gamma   90.00
#
_symmetry.space_group_name_H-M   'P 1'
#
loop_
_entity.id
_entity.type
_entity.pdbx_description
1 polymer ?
#
loop_
_entity_poly.entity_id
_entity_poly.type
_entity_poly.pdbx_seq_one_letter_code
_entity_poly.pdbx_strand_id
1 'polypeptide(L)'
;MEPMLCPNCKTNRTRFHLIEQHPRAVKLDPHTGDIEHEYTNEALEPFHLPYRGPSYRVQCGVCGLIEDADMFIQRAKSSPLR
;
A
#
# COMPACT_ATOMS: atom_id res chain seq x y z
N MET A 1 4.23 2.03 16.34
CA MET A 1 4.10 2.78 15.08
C MET A 1 5.09 3.93 15.12
N GLU A 2 5.86 4.14 14.06
CA GLU A 2 6.91 5.18 14.01
C GLU A 2 6.35 6.54 13.58
N PRO A 3 7.03 7.67 13.88
CA PRO A 3 6.65 8.98 13.38
C PRO A 3 6.65 9.03 11.85
N MET A 4 5.68 9.75 11.28
CA MET A 4 5.50 9.87 9.83
C MET A 4 5.56 11.33 9.39
N LEU A 5 6.11 11.55 8.18
CA LEU A 5 6.11 12.82 7.49
C LEU A 5 5.77 12.56 6.03
N CYS A 6 4.73 13.22 5.52
CA CYS A 6 4.36 13.05 4.11
C CYS A 6 5.50 13.53 3.19
N PRO A 7 6.02 12.67 2.28
CA PRO A 7 7.10 13.05 1.36
C PRO A 7 6.64 14.09 0.33
N ASN A 8 5.36 14.07 -0.05
CA ASN A 8 4.80 15.04 -0.98
C ASN A 8 4.52 16.41 -0.33
N CYS A 9 3.81 16.45 0.80
CA CYS A 9 3.53 17.71 1.51
C CYS A 9 4.78 18.34 2.13
N LYS A 10 5.71 17.50 2.61
CA LYS A 10 6.90 17.88 3.41
C LYS A 10 6.59 18.56 4.75
N THR A 11 5.32 18.73 5.10
CA THR A 11 4.87 19.40 6.34
C THR A 11 3.90 18.56 7.17
N ASN A 12 3.02 17.77 6.54
CA ASN A 12 2.03 16.96 7.26
C ASN A 12 2.69 15.81 8.05
N ARG A 13 2.49 15.82 9.38
CA ARG A 13 2.95 14.80 10.33
C ARG A 13 1.84 14.21 11.19
N THR A 14 0.60 14.66 11.02
CA THR A 14 -0.46 14.41 12.02
C THR A 14 -1.73 13.80 11.44
N ARG A 15 -1.98 13.96 10.14
CA ARG A 15 -3.22 13.47 9.50
C ARG A 15 -2.90 12.38 8.49
N PHE A 16 -3.18 11.13 8.85
CA PHE A 16 -2.99 9.97 7.97
C PHE A 16 -4.18 9.01 8.11
N HIS A 17 -4.55 8.33 7.03
CA HIS A 17 -5.37 7.12 7.09
C HIS A 17 -4.46 5.90 6.95
N LEU A 18 -4.71 4.89 7.77
CA LEU A 18 -4.12 3.57 7.60
C LEU A 18 -5.11 2.72 6.82
N ILE A 19 -4.64 2.07 5.75
CA ILE A 19 -5.47 1.30 4.84
C ILE A 19 -5.02 -0.15 4.94
N GLU A 20 -5.78 -0.97 5.65
CA GLU A 20 -5.58 -2.42 5.67
C GLU A 20 -5.83 -2.99 4.27
N GLN A 21 -4.92 -3.84 3.80
CA GLN A 21 -5.01 -4.45 2.48
C GLN A 21 -5.46 -5.90 2.60
N HIS A 22 -6.54 -6.23 1.89
CA HIS A 22 -7.01 -7.60 1.68
C HIS A 22 -6.88 -7.95 0.18
N PRO A 23 -5.65 -8.19 -0.31
CA PRO A 23 -5.42 -8.49 -1.73
C PRO A 23 -6.10 -9.80 -2.12
N ARG A 24 -6.74 -9.81 -3.30
CA ARG A 24 -7.32 -11.01 -3.93
C ARG A 24 -6.54 -11.32 -5.20
N ALA A 25 -5.94 -12.50 -5.27
CA ALA A 25 -5.32 -13.00 -6.48
C ALA A 25 -6.43 -13.60 -7.37
N VAL A 26 -6.64 -13.02 -8.54
CA VAL A 26 -7.73 -13.39 -9.46
C VAL A 26 -7.19 -13.60 -10.87
N LYS A 27 -7.83 -14.47 -11.64
CA LYS A 27 -7.75 -14.51 -13.10
C LYS A 27 -9.05 -13.99 -13.67
N LEU A 28 -8.94 -13.05 -14.61
CA LEU A 28 -10.09 -12.40 -15.24
C LEU A 28 -10.23 -12.85 -16.70
N ASP A 29 -11.46 -12.94 -17.17
CA ASP A 29 -11.76 -13.00 -18.60
C ASP A 29 -11.39 -11.65 -19.25
N PRO A 30 -10.56 -11.62 -20.31
CA PRO A 30 -10.07 -10.37 -20.91
C PRO A 30 -11.12 -9.61 -21.74
N HIS A 31 -12.24 -10.24 -22.09
CA HIS A 31 -13.32 -9.65 -22.87
C HIS A 31 -14.45 -9.12 -21.99
N THR A 32 -14.79 -9.83 -20.90
CA THR A 32 -15.91 -9.46 -20.01
C THR A 32 -15.45 -8.80 -18.70
N GLY A 33 -14.24 -9.10 -18.24
CA GLY A 33 -13.74 -8.70 -16.92
C GLY A 33 -14.26 -9.57 -15.77
N ASP A 34 -14.96 -10.67 -16.06
CA ASP A 34 -15.46 -11.58 -15.03
C ASP A 34 -14.31 -12.34 -14.36
N ILE A 35 -14.49 -12.69 -13.07
CA ILE A 35 -13.53 -13.54 -12.35
C ILE A 35 -13.74 -14.99 -12.78
N GLU A 36 -12.78 -15.55 -13.52
CA GLU A 36 -12.76 -16.97 -13.89
C GLU A 36 -12.24 -17.83 -12.74
N HIS A 37 -11.27 -17.32 -11.98
CA HIS A 37 -10.64 -18.05 -10.88
C HIS A 37 -10.12 -17.15 -9.77
N GLU A 38 -10.18 -17.62 -8.52
CA GLU A 38 -9.53 -17.02 -7.36
C GLU A 38 -8.44 -17.94 -6.83
N TYR A 39 -7.28 -17.39 -6.55
CA TYR A 39 -6.13 -18.15 -6.05
C TYR A 39 -5.86 -17.84 -4.58
N THR A 40 -5.23 -18.79 -3.89
CA THR A 40 -4.51 -18.52 -2.64
C THR A 40 -3.02 -18.31 -2.94
N ASN A 41 -2.29 -17.67 -2.02
CA ASN A 41 -0.85 -17.44 -2.22
C ASN A 41 -0.05 -18.76 -2.29
N GLU A 42 -0.59 -19.86 -1.77
CA GLU A 42 0.02 -21.18 -1.72
C GLU A 42 -0.27 -22.01 -2.98
N ALA A 43 -1.26 -21.60 -3.78
CA ALA A 43 -1.76 -22.34 -4.93
C ALA A 43 -1.89 -21.41 -6.15
N LEU A 44 -0.74 -20.96 -6.66
CA LEU A 44 -0.64 -20.08 -7.82
C LEU A 44 -0.25 -20.86 -9.08
N GLU A 45 -0.75 -20.42 -10.23
CA GLU A 45 -0.33 -20.93 -11.54
C GLU A 45 1.11 -20.49 -11.89
N PRO A 46 1.79 -21.21 -12.82
CA PRO A 46 3.04 -20.74 -13.40
C PRO A 46 2.91 -19.30 -13.91
N PHE A 47 3.92 -18.47 -13.62
CA PHE A 47 3.96 -17.03 -13.93
C PHE A 47 2.99 -16.14 -13.13
N HIS A 48 2.21 -16.68 -12.20
CA HIS A 48 1.45 -15.89 -11.23
C HIS A 48 2.28 -15.70 -9.95
N LEU A 49 2.80 -14.49 -9.72
CA LEU A 49 3.57 -14.17 -8.52
C LEU A 49 2.64 -13.95 -7.32
N PRO A 50 3.03 -14.42 -6.11
CA PRO A 50 2.27 -14.12 -4.90
C PRO A 50 2.32 -12.62 -4.61
N TYR A 51 1.27 -12.11 -3.95
CA TYR A 51 1.28 -10.74 -3.48
C TYR A 51 2.35 -10.58 -2.39
N ARG A 52 3.32 -9.69 -2.61
CA ARG A 52 4.40 -9.36 -1.65
C ARG A 52 4.34 -7.91 -1.16
N GLY A 53 3.24 -7.21 -1.40
CA GLY A 53 3.06 -5.86 -0.89
C GLY A 53 2.79 -5.84 0.63
N PRO A 54 2.80 -4.64 1.24
CA PRO A 54 2.62 -4.52 2.69
C PRO A 54 1.20 -4.90 3.11
N SER A 55 1.02 -5.31 4.37
CA SER A 55 -0.32 -5.61 4.92
C SER A 55 -1.20 -4.36 5.06
N TYR A 56 -0.61 -3.18 5.10
CA TYR A 56 -1.32 -1.91 5.09
C TYR A 56 -0.56 -0.85 4.28
N ARG A 57 -1.31 0.14 3.77
CA ARG A 57 -0.78 1.36 3.17
C ARG A 57 -1.12 2.58 4.03
N VAL A 58 -0.46 3.68 3.75
CA VAL A 58 -0.71 4.95 4.44
C VAL A 58 -1.15 6.00 3.42
N GLN A 59 -2.29 6.65 3.68
CA GLN A 59 -2.72 7.83 2.97
C GLN A 59 -2.40 9.10 3.76
N CYS A 60 -1.80 10.09 3.12
CA CYS A 60 -1.74 11.45 3.63
C CYS A 60 -3.14 12.07 3.64
N GLY A 61 -3.68 12.41 4.82
CA GLY A 61 -4.98 13.05 4.96
C GLY A 61 -5.03 14.51 4.51
N VAL A 62 -3.90 15.09 4.08
CA VAL A 62 -3.83 16.48 3.58
C VAL A 62 -3.77 16.54 2.06
N CYS A 63 -2.95 15.71 1.41
CA CYS A 63 -2.76 15.75 -0.05
C CYS A 63 -3.20 14.47 -0.76
N GLY A 64 -3.71 13.47 -0.05
CA GLY A 64 -4.23 12.24 -0.64
C GLY A 64 -3.19 11.23 -1.14
N LEU A 65 -1.87 11.49 -1.02
CA LEU A 65 -0.83 10.53 -1.41
C LEU A 65 -1.02 9.21 -0.63
N ILE A 66 -1.17 8.10 -1.34
CA ILE A 66 -1.22 6.74 -0.77
C ILE A 66 0.08 6.04 -1.14
N GLU A 67 0.85 5.59 -0.14
CA GLU A 67 2.10 4.87 -0.35
C GLU A 67 2.37 3.85 0.77
N ASP A 68 3.46 3.09 0.63
CA ASP A 68 4.03 2.30 1.74
C ASP A 68 4.36 3.20 2.94
N ALA A 69 4.05 2.73 4.15
CA ALA A 69 4.34 3.41 5.40
C ALA A 69 5.82 3.78 5.53
N ASP A 70 6.72 2.92 5.06
CA ASP A 70 8.17 3.13 5.15
C ASP A 70 8.61 4.43 4.47
N MET A 71 7.97 4.84 3.37
CA MET A 71 8.29 6.11 2.72
C MET A 71 8.03 7.31 3.63
N PHE A 72 6.93 7.29 4.39
CA PHE A 72 6.59 8.35 5.34
C PHE A 72 7.50 8.35 6.57
N ILE A 73 7.85 7.15 7.04
CA ILE A 73 8.73 6.94 8.20
C ILE A 73 10.15 7.42 7.89
N GLN A 74 10.72 6.99 6.75
CA GLN A 74 12.05 7.42 6.32
C GLN A 74 12.11 8.93 6.06
N ARG A 75 11.02 9.50 5.54
CA ARG A 75 10.93 10.95 5.39
C ARG A 75 10.94 11.67 6.74
N ALA A 76 10.29 11.13 7.76
CA ALA A 76 10.34 11.69 9.12
C ALA A 76 11.75 11.57 9.74
N LYS A 77 12.41 10.41 9.57
CA LYS A 77 13.79 10.18 10.04
C LYS A 77 14.78 11.16 9.43
N SER A 78 14.67 11.44 8.13
CA SER A 78 15.53 12.40 7.41
C SER A 78 15.17 13.88 7.66
N SER A 79 14.10 14.16 8.40
CA SER A 79 13.72 15.52 8.83
C SER A 79 13.18 15.45 10.25
N PRO A 80 14.04 15.31 11.27
CA PRO A 80 13.58 15.26 12.65
C PRO A 80 12.95 16.60 13.06
N LEU A 81 12.01 16.54 14.00
CA LEU A 81 11.57 17.75 14.72
C LEU A 81 12.74 18.22 15.58
N ARG A 82 13.02 19.52 15.55
CA ARG A 82 14.02 20.15 16.41
C ARG A 82 13.48 20.31 17.82
#